data_AF-A0A016WHX1-F1
#
_entry.id   AF-A0A016WHX1-F1
#
_cell.length_a   1.000
_cell.length_b   1.000
_cell.length_c   1.000
_cell.angle_alpha   90.00
_cell.angle_beta   90.00
_cell.angle_gamma   90.00
#
_symmetry.space_group_name_H-M   'P 1'
#
loop_
_entity.id
_entity.type
_entity.pdbx_description
1 polymer ?
#
loop_
_entity_poly.entity_id
_entity_poly.type
_entity_poly.pdbx_seq_one_letter_code
_entity_poly.pdbx_strand_id
1 'polypeptide(L)'
;MRTYSDLEFMTESECYEIITKFVTYPPFRAIQILQLLLSFVSMFFLVYVELKYVLTFSFHRNTKIILSALYLMGITDAIVNVVMQVTQLALTTSGDPCESFPSKVFYTVIHLILTTLTVGMVMMLFVVMCERGVATFCSQKYETTGVMVGISLTALGMVLLYYHNDRKVITF
;
A
#
# COMPACT_ATOMS: atom_id res chain seq x y z
N MET A 1 -0.18 -0.34 -25.78
CA MET A 1 0.22 0.51 -24.64
C MET A 1 1.69 0.84 -24.88
N ARG A 2 2.07 2.11 -25.04
CA ARG A 2 3.49 2.48 -25.20
C ARG A 2 4.24 2.16 -23.90
N THR A 3 5.47 1.66 -24.04
CA THR A 3 6.36 1.40 -22.90
C THR A 3 6.99 2.71 -22.43
N TYR A 4 7.48 2.77 -21.19
CA TYR A 4 8.15 3.97 -20.66
C TYR A 4 9.35 4.38 -21.51
N SER A 5 10.05 3.40 -22.10
CA SER A 5 11.14 3.61 -23.05
C SER A 5 10.71 4.39 -24.30
N ASP A 6 9.47 4.23 -24.76
CA ASP A 6 8.96 4.96 -25.92
C ASP A 6 8.69 6.45 -25.61
N LEU A 7 8.58 6.81 -24.32
CA LEU A 7 8.45 8.20 -23.88
C LEU A 7 9.79 8.94 -23.88
N GLU A 8 10.90 8.23 -23.69
CA GLU A 8 12.24 8.82 -23.61
C GLU A 8 12.76 9.29 -24.98
N PHE A 9 12.29 8.69 -26.08
CA PHE A 9 12.67 9.05 -27.45
C PHE A 9 11.66 9.96 -28.16
N MET A 10 10.64 10.44 -27.46
CA MET A 10 9.58 11.26 -28.07
C MET A 10 10.08 12.67 -28.35
N THR A 11 9.71 13.24 -29.50
CA THR A 11 9.99 14.65 -29.77
C THR A 11 9.19 15.55 -28.82
N GLU A 12 9.73 16.73 -28.49
CA GLU A 12 9.07 17.69 -27.58
C GLU A 12 7.64 18.04 -28.02
N SER A 13 7.41 18.14 -29.33
CA SER A 13 6.07 18.39 -29.90
C SER A 13 5.08 17.23 -29.68
N GLU A 14 5.54 15.99 -29.81
CA GLU A 14 4.71 14.81 -29.58
C GLU A 14 4.42 14.61 -28.08
N CYS A 15 5.40 14.88 -27.22
CA CYS A 15 5.26 14.94 -25.77
C CYS A 15 4.14 15.90 -25.39
N TYR A 16 4.22 17.15 -25.87
CA TYR A 16 3.24 18.18 -25.58
C TYR A 16 1.82 17.78 -26.00
N GLU A 17 1.64 17.22 -27.21
CA GLU A 17 0.31 16.86 -27.71
C GLU A 17 -0.33 15.73 -26.89
N ILE A 18 0.41 14.66 -26.62
CA ILE A 18 -0.12 13.47 -25.92
C ILE A 18 -0.35 13.76 -24.44
N ILE A 19 0.64 14.36 -23.78
CA ILE A 19 0.61 14.58 -22.34
C ILE A 19 -0.41 15.65 -21.98
N THR A 20 -0.46 16.76 -22.72
CA THR A 20 -1.45 17.81 -22.45
C THR A 20 -2.87 17.26 -22.60
N LYS A 21 -3.16 16.48 -23.65
CA LYS A 21 -4.48 15.83 -23.82
C LYS A 21 -4.83 14.92 -22.63
N PHE A 22 -3.86 14.19 -22.10
CA PHE A 22 -4.07 13.30 -20.95
C PHE A 22 -4.24 14.05 -19.62
N VAL A 23 -3.33 14.98 -19.30
CA VAL A 23 -3.31 15.73 -18.03
C VAL A 23 -4.48 16.71 -17.92
N THR A 24 -4.95 17.24 -19.04
CA THR A 24 -6.15 18.11 -19.08
C THR A 24 -7.45 17.33 -19.11
N TYR A 25 -7.41 16.00 -19.27
CA TYR A 25 -8.62 15.19 -19.37
C TYR A 25 -9.42 15.25 -18.05
N PRO A 26 -10.63 15.87 -18.01
CA PRO A 26 -11.33 16.12 -16.76
C PRO A 26 -11.63 14.86 -15.93
N PRO A 27 -12.00 13.71 -16.53
CA PRO A 27 -12.19 12.47 -15.78
C PRO A 27 -10.94 11.98 -15.06
N PHE A 28 -9.75 12.17 -15.65
CA PHE A 28 -8.49 11.77 -15.01
C PHE A 28 -8.25 12.58 -13.73
N ARG A 29 -8.42 13.91 -13.81
CA ARG A 29 -8.30 14.79 -12.63
C ARG A 29 -9.34 14.49 -11.56
N ALA A 30 -10.58 14.18 -11.97
CA ALA A 30 -11.64 13.80 -11.04
C ALA A 30 -11.29 12.52 -10.27
N ILE A 31 -10.78 11.50 -10.95
CA ILE A 31 -10.31 10.25 -10.31
C ILE A 31 -9.14 10.54 -9.37
N GLN A 32 -8.18 11.38 -9.80
CA GLN A 32 -7.03 11.75 -8.98
C GLN A 32 -7.44 12.43 -7.66
N ILE A 33 -8.36 13.41 -7.73
CA ILE A 33 -8.90 14.11 -6.57
C ILE A 33 -9.69 13.15 -5.68
N LEU A 34 -10.53 12.31 -6.28
CA LEU A 34 -11.31 11.31 -5.55
C LEU A 34 -10.39 10.34 -4.79
N GLN A 35 -9.34 9.83 -5.43
CA GLN A 35 -8.38 8.93 -4.82
C GLN A 35 -7.65 9.62 -3.66
N LEU A 36 -7.23 10.87 -3.83
CA LEU A 36 -6.61 11.67 -2.77
C LEU A 36 -7.54 11.82 -1.55
N LEU A 37 -8.81 12.15 -1.78
CA LEU A 37 -9.81 12.27 -0.72
C LEU A 37 -10.06 10.92 -0.01
N LEU A 38 -10.18 9.83 -0.77
CA LEU A 38 -10.35 8.49 -0.22
C LEU A 38 -9.16 8.07 0.64
N SER A 39 -7.92 8.30 0.18
CA SER A 39 -6.71 7.99 0.94
C SER A 39 -6.61 8.84 2.21
N PHE A 40 -6.94 10.13 2.13
CA PHE A 40 -6.95 11.02 3.30
C PHE A 40 -7.98 10.56 4.33
N VAL A 41 -9.23 10.33 3.92
CA VAL A 41 -10.31 9.85 4.80
C VAL A 41 -9.96 8.49 5.40
N SER A 42 -9.45 7.56 4.60
CA SER A 42 -9.01 6.23 5.05
C SER A 42 -7.96 6.34 6.16
N MET A 43 -6.96 7.22 6.01
CA MET A 43 -5.93 7.44 7.02
C MET A 43 -6.54 7.81 8.39
N PHE A 44 -7.49 8.74 8.44
CA PHE A 44 -8.15 9.10 9.71
C PHE A 44 -8.96 7.95 10.29
N PHE A 45 -9.72 7.24 9.46
CA PHE A 45 -10.50 6.09 9.92
C PHE A 45 -9.62 4.97 10.44
N LEU A 46 -8.52 4.63 9.77
CA LEU A 46 -7.58 3.60 10.22
C LEU A 46 -6.95 3.95 11.55
N VAL A 47 -6.46 5.18 11.72
CA VAL A 47 -5.89 5.66 12.99
C VAL A 47 -6.95 5.65 14.09
N TYR A 48 -8.15 6.15 13.80
CA TYR A 48 -9.26 6.14 14.75
C TYR A 48 -9.61 4.72 15.20
N VAL A 49 -9.71 3.78 14.25
CA VAL A 49 -10.07 2.40 14.55
C VAL A 49 -8.98 1.69 15.34
N GLU A 50 -7.72 1.90 15.00
CA GLU A 50 -6.59 1.33 15.72
C GLU A 50 -6.57 1.80 17.19
N LEU A 51 -6.63 3.11 17.42
CA LEU A 51 -6.61 3.69 18.76
C LEU A 51 -7.86 3.30 19.57
N LYS A 52 -9.05 3.43 18.97
CA LYS A 52 -10.31 3.26 19.69
C LYS A 52 -10.68 1.79 19.89
N TYR A 53 -10.44 0.93 18.90
CA TYR A 53 -10.93 -0.45 18.94
C TYR A 53 -9.79 -1.45 19.16
N VAL A 54 -8.71 -1.38 18.39
CA VAL A 54 -7.64 -2.41 18.46
C VAL A 54 -6.90 -2.36 19.79
N LEU A 55 -6.49 -1.16 20.22
CA LEU A 55 -5.73 -1.00 21.46
C LEU A 55 -6.62 -1.14 22.71
N THR A 56 -7.84 -0.60 22.68
CA THR A 56 -8.73 -0.52 23.85
C THR A 56 -9.47 -1.85 24.15
N PHE A 57 -9.89 -2.62 23.14
CA PHE A 57 -10.70 -3.82 23.40
C PHE A 57 -9.90 -4.95 24.07
N SER A 58 -10.60 -5.85 24.74
CA SER A 58 -10.03 -7.03 25.42
C SER A 58 -9.69 -8.17 24.45
N PHE A 59 -9.13 -7.86 23.27
CA PHE A 59 -8.62 -8.89 22.36
C PHE A 59 -7.44 -9.63 22.98
N HIS A 60 -7.31 -10.91 22.62
CA HIS A 60 -6.12 -11.69 22.94
C HIS A 60 -4.87 -10.99 22.38
N ARG A 61 -3.77 -11.04 23.12
CA ARG A 61 -2.54 -10.26 22.81
C ARG A 61 -2.03 -10.52 21.39
N ASN A 62 -2.14 -11.77 20.92
CA ASN A 62 -1.75 -12.14 19.56
C ASN A 62 -2.56 -11.42 18.49
N THR A 63 -3.89 -11.46 18.63
CA THR A 63 -4.79 -10.80 17.69
C THR A 63 -4.52 -9.30 17.68
N LYS A 64 -4.22 -8.67 18.84
CA LYS A 64 -3.83 -7.26 18.89
C LYS A 64 -2.56 -6.97 18.08
N ILE A 65 -1.53 -7.80 18.21
CA ILE A 65 -0.27 -7.63 17.48
C ILE A 65 -0.50 -7.75 15.97
N ILE A 66 -1.20 -8.81 15.53
CA ILE A 66 -1.47 -9.06 14.10
C ILE A 66 -2.35 -7.95 13.52
N LEU A 67 -3.41 -7.54 14.23
CA LEU A 67 -4.26 -6.43 13.79
C LEU A 67 -3.49 -5.12 13.76
N SER A 68 -2.74 -4.75 14.80
CA SER A 68 -1.97 -3.50 14.79
C SER A 68 -0.98 -3.46 13.62
N ALA A 69 -0.26 -4.56 13.33
CA ALA A 69 0.61 -4.63 12.15
C ALA A 69 -0.16 -4.45 10.83
N LEU A 70 -1.37 -5.03 10.70
CA LEU A 70 -2.24 -4.82 9.53
C LEU A 70 -2.68 -3.34 9.38
N TYR A 71 -3.10 -2.70 10.48
CA TYR A 71 -3.51 -1.29 10.47
C TYR A 71 -2.34 -0.36 10.16
N LEU A 72 -1.15 -0.60 10.72
CA LEU A 72 0.07 0.16 10.42
C LEU A 72 0.46 0.05 8.94
N MET A 73 0.35 -1.14 8.33
CA MET A 73 0.56 -1.29 6.88
C MET A 73 -0.46 -0.48 6.07
N GLY A 74 -1.75 -0.52 6.45
CA GLY A 74 -2.79 0.26 5.79
C GLY A 74 -2.61 1.77 5.92
N ILE A 75 -2.19 2.26 7.10
CA ILE A 75 -1.87 3.68 7.33
C ILE A 75 -0.69 4.09 6.46
N THR A 76 0.36 3.26 6.40
CA THR A 76 1.54 3.51 5.56
C THR A 76 1.14 3.56 4.08
N ASP A 77 0.29 2.64 3.62
CA ASP A 77 -0.22 2.61 2.24
C ASP A 77 -1.02 3.87 1.91
N ALA A 78 -1.89 4.32 2.82
CA ALA A 78 -2.65 5.56 2.67
C ALA A 78 -1.73 6.79 2.59
N ILE A 79 -0.69 6.87 3.42
CA ILE A 79 0.31 7.96 3.40
C ILE A 79 1.06 7.98 2.07
N VAL A 80 1.56 6.83 1.60
CA VAL A 80 2.29 6.73 0.33
C VAL A 80 1.40 7.14 -0.83
N ASN A 81 0.12 6.72 -0.83
CA ASN A 81 -0.85 7.16 -1.82
C ASN A 81 -1.08 8.67 -1.78
N VAL A 82 -1.25 9.28 -0.60
CA VAL A 82 -1.41 10.75 -0.49
C VAL A 82 -0.18 11.46 -1.03
N VAL A 83 1.04 11.04 -0.68
CA VAL A 83 2.29 11.63 -1.17
C VAL A 83 2.37 11.53 -2.70
N MET A 84 2.06 10.36 -3.26
CA MET A 84 2.06 10.14 -4.71
C MET A 84 1.06 11.06 -5.41
N GLN A 85 -0.18 11.13 -4.92
CA GLN A 85 -1.26 11.92 -5.52
C GLN A 85 -0.98 13.43 -5.42
N VAL A 86 -0.46 13.91 -4.28
CA VAL A 86 -0.06 15.31 -4.09
C VAL A 86 1.12 15.67 -5.00
N THR A 87 2.13 14.80 -5.10
CA THR A 87 3.29 15.02 -5.98
C THR A 87 2.85 15.12 -7.43
N GLN A 88 2.02 14.18 -7.88
CA GLN A 88 1.49 14.19 -9.25
C GLN A 88 0.62 15.43 -9.50
N LEU A 89 -0.22 15.83 -8.54
CA LEU A 89 -1.03 17.03 -8.68
C LEU A 89 -0.14 18.29 -8.78
N ALA A 90 0.89 18.40 -7.94
CA ALA A 90 1.83 19.51 -7.97
C ALA A 90 2.58 19.59 -9.33
N LEU A 91 3.08 18.46 -9.84
CA LEU A 91 3.73 18.39 -11.15
C LEU A 91 2.79 18.77 -12.29
N THR A 92 1.53 18.35 -12.26
CA THR A 92 0.55 18.76 -13.28
C THR A 92 0.17 20.25 -13.22
N THR A 93 0.55 20.96 -12.16
CA THR A 93 0.32 22.40 -11.98
C THR A 93 1.53 23.28 -12.24
N SER A 94 2.74 22.73 -12.39
CA SER A 94 3.98 23.51 -12.55
C SER A 94 4.13 24.19 -13.92
N GLY A 95 3.19 24.00 -14.84
CA GLY A 95 3.09 24.72 -16.11
C GLY A 95 3.81 24.06 -17.29
N ASP A 96 4.82 23.22 -17.04
CA ASP A 96 5.44 22.39 -18.07
C ASP A 96 4.74 21.01 -18.14
N PRO A 97 4.01 20.72 -19.23
CA PRO A 97 3.35 19.43 -19.38
C PRO A 97 4.35 18.28 -19.52
N CYS A 98 5.56 18.48 -20.05
CA CYS A 98 6.55 17.43 -20.20
C CYS A 98 7.25 17.08 -18.87
N GLU A 99 7.23 17.98 -17.88
CA GLU A 99 7.67 17.70 -16.51
C GLU A 99 6.55 17.19 -15.58
N SER A 100 5.32 17.01 -16.10
CA SER A 100 4.18 16.58 -15.30
C SER A 100 4.28 15.13 -14.78
N PHE A 101 5.21 14.34 -15.32
CA PHE A 101 5.43 12.97 -14.86
C PHE A 101 6.61 12.88 -13.88
N PRO A 102 6.46 12.12 -12.78
CA PRO A 102 7.57 11.86 -11.90
C PRO A 102 8.68 11.07 -12.63
N SER A 103 9.91 11.19 -12.14
CA SER A 103 11.02 10.40 -12.67
C SER A 103 10.72 8.89 -12.60
N LYS A 104 11.25 8.12 -13.55
CA LYS A 104 11.09 6.66 -13.63
C LYS A 104 11.48 5.99 -12.30
N VAL A 105 12.55 6.46 -11.68
CA VAL A 105 13.04 5.95 -10.39
C VAL A 105 12.01 6.20 -9.29
N PHE A 106 11.48 7.43 -9.19
CA PHE A 106 10.47 7.76 -8.19
C PHE A 106 9.21 6.90 -8.35
N TYR A 107 8.68 6.81 -9.58
CA TYR A 107 7.50 6.00 -9.87
C TYR A 107 7.71 4.53 -9.52
N THR A 108 8.86 3.95 -9.93
CA THR A 108 9.20 2.55 -9.67
C THR A 108 9.30 2.25 -8.18
N VAL A 109 9.97 3.12 -7.42
CA VAL A 109 10.13 2.97 -5.96
C VAL A 109 8.77 3.05 -5.26
N ILE A 110 7.95 4.06 -5.56
CA ILE A 110 6.63 4.21 -4.96
C ILE A 110 5.73 3.03 -5.29
N HIS A 111 5.70 2.56 -6.55
CA HIS A 111 4.90 1.39 -6.93
C HIS A 111 5.38 0.11 -6.26
N LEU A 112 6.68 -0.07 -6.09
CA LEU A 112 7.23 -1.21 -5.37
C LEU A 112 6.79 -1.19 -3.90
N ILE A 113 6.81 -0.01 -3.25
CA ILE A 113 6.34 0.18 -1.88
C ILE A 113 4.84 -0.15 -1.78
N LEU A 114 3.99 0.45 -2.62
CA LEU A 114 2.54 0.20 -2.63
C LEU A 114 2.20 -1.28 -2.87
N THR A 115 2.89 -1.91 -3.83
CA THR A 115 2.72 -3.33 -4.12
C THR A 115 3.12 -4.19 -2.92
N THR A 116 4.24 -3.86 -2.27
CA THR A 116 4.72 -4.56 -1.07
C THR A 116 3.72 -4.43 0.08
N LEU A 117 3.22 -3.23 0.34
CA LEU A 117 2.23 -2.97 1.39
C LEU A 117 0.92 -3.72 1.11
N THR A 118 0.44 -3.69 -0.13
CA THR A 118 -0.79 -4.40 -0.54
C THR A 118 -0.66 -5.91 -0.35
N VAL A 119 0.43 -6.52 -0.83
CA VAL A 119 0.68 -7.95 -0.63
C VAL A 119 0.83 -8.25 0.87
N GLY A 120 1.55 -7.40 1.61
CA GLY A 120 1.70 -7.50 3.05
C GLY A 120 0.36 -7.54 3.79
N MET A 121 -0.56 -6.64 3.47
CA MET A 121 -1.91 -6.62 4.05
C MET A 121 -2.67 -7.92 3.78
N VAL A 122 -2.63 -8.45 2.55
CA VAL A 122 -3.27 -9.73 2.20
C VAL A 122 -2.67 -10.89 3.00
N MET A 123 -1.34 -10.93 3.15
CA MET A 123 -0.67 -11.96 3.96
C MET A 123 -1.02 -11.84 5.44
N MET A 124 -1.15 -10.63 5.97
CA MET A 124 -1.58 -10.41 7.36
C MET A 124 -3.02 -10.86 7.59
N LEU A 125 -3.93 -10.66 6.62
CA LEU A 125 -5.29 -11.21 6.69
C LEU A 125 -5.28 -12.74 6.73
N PHE A 126 -4.41 -13.38 5.93
CA PHE A 126 -4.22 -14.83 5.98
C PHE A 126 -3.70 -15.29 7.36
N VAL A 127 -2.74 -14.57 7.94
CA VAL A 127 -2.23 -14.84 9.29
C VAL A 127 -3.34 -14.74 10.35
N VAL A 128 -4.25 -13.75 10.24
CA VAL A 128 -5.44 -13.66 11.11
C VAL A 128 -6.31 -14.92 10.97
N MET A 129 -6.57 -15.40 9.75
CA MET A 129 -7.37 -16.61 9.55
C MET A 129 -6.72 -17.85 10.18
N CYS A 130 -5.41 -18.01 10.01
CA CYS A 130 -4.65 -19.09 10.66
C CYS A 130 -4.70 -19.00 12.18
N GLU A 131 -4.53 -17.80 12.74
CA GLU A 131 -4.59 -17.57 14.19
C GLU A 131 -5.95 -17.97 14.77
N ARG A 132 -7.04 -17.58 14.11
CA ARG A 132 -8.40 -17.98 14.51
C ARG A 132 -8.64 -19.47 14.36
N GLY A 133 -8.10 -20.09 13.31
CA GLY A 133 -8.14 -21.54 13.14
C GLY A 133 -7.46 -22.27 14.30
N VAL A 134 -6.21 -21.89 14.62
CA VAL A 134 -5.46 -22.49 15.73
C VAL A 134 -6.15 -22.26 17.08
N ALA A 135 -6.68 -21.06 17.32
CA ALA A 135 -7.44 -20.78 18.56
C ALA A 135 -8.69 -21.67 18.69
N THR A 136 -9.35 -21.98 17.56
CA THR A 136 -10.55 -22.84 17.54
C THR A 136 -10.20 -24.32 17.76
N PHE A 137 -9.19 -24.84 17.05
CA PHE A 137 -8.81 -26.26 17.14
C PHE A 137 -7.99 -26.60 18.39
N CYS A 138 -7.24 -25.65 18.95
CA CYS A 138 -6.30 -25.86 20.03
C CYS A 138 -6.63 -25.00 21.27
N SER A 139 -7.91 -24.69 21.52
CA SER A 139 -8.36 -23.76 22.56
C SER A 139 -7.71 -23.98 23.93
N GLN A 140 -7.61 -25.23 24.40
CA GLN A 140 -6.99 -25.58 25.69
C GLN A 140 -5.50 -25.24 25.77
N LYS A 141 -4.74 -25.43 24.69
CA LYS A 141 -3.28 -25.15 24.64
C LYS A 141 -2.98 -23.70 24.21
N TYR A 142 -3.94 -23.06 23.58
CA TYR A 142 -3.81 -21.70 23.08
C TYR A 142 -3.67 -20.70 24.23
N GLU A 143 -4.38 -20.87 25.35
CA GLU A 143 -4.27 -19.97 26.50
C GLU A 143 -2.90 -20.05 27.18
N THR A 144 -2.26 -21.23 27.22
CA THR A 144 -0.97 -21.42 27.89
C THR A 144 0.23 -21.04 27.02
N THR A 145 0.13 -21.22 25.70
CA THR A 145 1.26 -21.04 24.76
C THR A 145 1.03 -19.93 23.73
N GLY A 146 -0.10 -19.22 23.81
CA GLY A 146 -0.62 -18.39 22.74
C GLY A 146 0.40 -17.39 22.19
N VAL A 147 1.11 -16.68 23.06
CA VAL A 147 2.04 -15.59 22.63
C VAL A 147 3.08 -16.08 21.61
N MET A 148 3.65 -17.26 21.83
CA MET A 148 4.67 -17.82 20.95
C MET A 148 4.08 -18.17 19.57
N VAL A 149 2.84 -18.67 19.52
CA VAL A 149 2.15 -18.98 18.26
C VAL A 149 1.91 -17.71 17.44
N GLY A 150 1.47 -16.62 18.07
CA GLY A 150 1.25 -15.35 17.39
C GLY A 150 2.53 -14.77 16.78
N ILE A 151 3.63 -14.81 17.53
CA ILE A 151 4.95 -14.35 17.04
C ILE A 151 5.42 -15.23 15.87
N SER A 152 5.34 -16.55 16.00
CA SER A 152 5.78 -17.48 14.96
C SER A 152 4.98 -17.35 13.65
N LEU A 153 3.65 -17.18 13.74
CA LEU A 153 2.81 -16.96 12.56
C LEU A 153 3.09 -15.62 11.89
N THR A 154 3.33 -14.56 12.68
CA THR A 154 3.70 -13.25 12.15
C THR A 154 5.07 -13.30 11.45
N ALA A 155 6.05 -13.96 12.06
CA ALA A 155 7.37 -14.16 11.47
C ALA A 155 7.29 -14.95 10.16
N LEU A 156 6.49 -16.01 10.11
CA LEU A 156 6.25 -16.78 8.89
C LEU A 156 5.63 -15.91 7.78
N GLY A 157 4.63 -15.08 8.11
CA GLY A 157 4.03 -14.13 7.17
C GLY A 157 5.06 -13.17 6.57
N MET A 158 5.96 -12.63 7.39
CA MET A 158 7.04 -11.75 6.94
C MET A 158 8.07 -12.47 6.05
N VAL A 159 8.42 -13.72 6.36
CA VAL A 159 9.32 -14.54 5.54
C VAL A 159 8.70 -14.82 4.16
N LEU A 160 7.41 -15.16 4.12
CA LEU A 160 6.70 -15.39 2.86
C LEU A 160 6.61 -14.10 2.01
N LEU A 161 6.38 -12.95 2.65
CA LEU A 161 6.39 -11.65 1.98
C LEU A 161 7.76 -11.33 1.39
N TYR A 162 8.83 -11.53 2.16
CA TYR A 162 10.20 -11.34 1.70
C TYR A 162 10.51 -12.22 0.49
N TYR A 163 10.18 -13.51 0.56
CA TYR A 163 10.44 -14.47 -0.51
C TYR A 163 9.63 -14.16 -1.79
N HIS A 164 8.41 -13.62 -1.64
CA HIS A 164 7.60 -13.16 -2.77
C HIS A 164 8.20 -11.93 -3.47
N ASN A 165 8.72 -10.99 -2.69
CA ASN A 165 9.35 -9.78 -3.21
C ASN A 165 10.66 -10.08 -3.95
N ASP A 166 11.50 -10.96 -3.41
CA ASP A 166 12.79 -11.35 -4.02
C ASP A 166 12.62 -11.90 -5.43
N ARG A 167 11.59 -12.74 -5.67
CA ARG A 167 11.30 -13.27 -7.01
C ARG A 167 10.88 -12.21 -8.02
N LYS A 168 10.26 -11.11 -7.59
CA LYS A 168 9.76 -10.06 -8.50
C LYS A 168 10.83 -9.05 -8.89
N VAL A 169 11.83 -8.82 -8.02
CA VAL A 169 12.93 -7.87 -8.31
C VAL A 169 13.79 -8.34 -9.49
N ILE A 170 13.82 -9.64 -9.78
CA ILE A 170 14.61 -10.21 -10.89
C ILE A 170 13.95 -9.97 -12.28
N THR A 171 12.68 -9.54 -12.32
CA THR A 171 11.88 -9.46 -13.56
C THR A 171 11.60 -8.05 -14.09
N PHE A 172 12.19 -7.00 -13.51
CA PHE A 172 12.00 -5.60 -13.94
C PHE A 172 13.24 -4.96 -14.57
#